data_AF-A0A929SIT0-F1
#
_entry.id   AF-A0A929SIT0-F1
#
_cell.length_a   1.000
_cell.length_b   1.000
_cell.length_c   1.000
_cell.angle_alpha   90.00
_cell.angle_beta   90.00
_cell.angle_gamma   90.00
#
_symmetry.space_group_name_H-M   'P 1'
#
loop_
_entity.id
_entity.type
_entity.pdbx_description
1 polymer ?
#
loop_
_entity_poly.entity_id
_entity_poly.type
_entity_poly.pdbx_seq_one_letter_code
_entity_poly.pdbx_strand_id
1 'polypeptide(L)' 'ISWEQAVNEIGDKMLQVRKEDGPDSVVFLGSAKFCNEQAYYFRKFAAFWGTNSNDHVARI' A
#
# COMPACT_ATOMS: atom_id res chain seq x y z
N ILE A 1 -15.55 13.94 -6.10
CA ILE A 1 -14.86 13.09 -7.10
C ILE A 1 -15.52 11.71 -7.09
N SER A 2 -15.61 11.04 -8.23
CA SER A 2 -16.07 9.65 -8.26
C SER A 2 -14.99 8.72 -7.69
N TRP A 3 -15.37 7.51 -7.31
CA TRP A 3 -14.41 6.48 -6.89
C TRP A 3 -13.39 6.17 -8.00
N GLU A 4 -13.85 6.09 -9.24
CA GLU A 4 -13.00 5.86 -10.40
C GLU A 4 -11.94 6.97 -10.56
N GLN A 5 -12.37 8.23 -10.46
CA GLN A 5 -11.45 9.36 -10.52
C GLN A 5 -10.41 9.30 -9.39
N ALA A 6 -10.85 9.05 -8.15
CA ALA A 6 -9.95 8.99 -6.99
C ALA A 6 -8.91 7.85 -7.13
N VAL A 7 -9.34 6.67 -7.58
CA VAL A 7 -8.46 5.50 -7.75
C VAL A 7 -7.44 5.75 -8.86
N ASN A 8 -7.85 6.33 -9.98
CA ASN A 8 -6.94 6.65 -11.08
C ASN A 8 -5.90 7.70 -10.66
N GLU A 9 -6.34 8.80 -10.04
CA GLU A 9 -5.43 9.87 -9.60
C GLU A 9 -4.39 9.39 -8.57
N ILE A 10 -4.79 8.53 -7.61
CA ILE A 10 -3.88 7.97 -6.61
C ILE A 10 -2.96 6.93 -7.25
N GLY A 11 -3.52 6.03 -8.06
CA GLY A 11 -2.77 4.96 -8.73
C GLY A 11 -1.67 5.50 -9.65
N ASP A 12 -1.98 6.52 -10.44
CA ASP A 12 -1.03 7.15 -11.36
C ASP A 12 0.15 7.78 -10.58
N LYS A 13 -0.12 8.48 -9.48
CA LYS A 13 0.92 9.05 -8.62
C LYS A 13 1.77 7.97 -7.96
N MET A 14 1.15 6.91 -7.46
CA MET A 14 1.88 5.79 -6.87
C MET A 14 2.81 5.13 -7.90
N LEU A 15 2.33 4.91 -9.14
CA LEU A 15 3.13 4.33 -10.22
C LEU A 15 4.27 5.26 -10.66
N GLN A 16 4.05 6.57 -10.65
CA GLN A 16 5.11 7.54 -10.90
C GLN A 16 6.24 7.42 -9.86
N VAL A 17 5.90 7.44 -8.56
CA VAL A 17 6.88 7.28 -7.47
C VAL A 17 7.63 5.96 -7.60
N ARG A 18 6.93 4.87 -7.94
CA ARG A 18 7.57 3.57 -8.16
C ARG A 18 8.58 3.59 -9.30
N LYS A 19 8.29 4.33 -10.38
CA LYS A 19 9.17 4.45 -11.55
C LYS A 19 10.41 5.28 -11.23
N GLU A 20 10.25 6.35 -10.45
CA GLU A 20 11.31 7.29 -10.11
C GLU A 20 12.23 6.75 -9.00
N ASP A 21 11.65 6.21 -7.93
CA ASP A 21 12.38 5.87 -6.69
C ASP A 21 12.42 4.37 -6.38
N GLY A 22 11.81 3.53 -7.22
CA GLY A 22 11.69 2.08 -6.99
C GLY A 22 10.57 1.70 -6.01
N PRO A 23 10.35 0.39 -5.77
CA PRO A 23 9.23 -0.08 -4.95
C PRO A 23 9.41 0.15 -3.44
N ASP A 24 10.65 0.22 -2.95
CA ASP A 24 10.95 0.34 -1.51
C ASP A 24 10.80 1.76 -0.95
N SER A 25 10.53 2.76 -1.82
CA SER A 25 10.24 4.15 -1.43
C SER A 25 8.87 4.34 -0.77
N VAL A 26 8.01 3.31 -0.79
CA VAL A 26 6.67 3.34 -0.21
C VAL A 26 6.62 2.41 1.01
N VAL A 27 6.01 2.89 2.10
CA VAL A 27 5.68 2.07 3.27
C VAL A 27 4.16 1.86 3.36
N PHE A 28 3.76 0.61 3.58
CA PHE A 28 2.38 0.23 3.81
C PHE A 28 2.11 0.11 5.32
N LEU A 29 1.17 0.90 5.85
CA LEU A 29 0.81 0.88 7.27
C LEU A 29 -0.52 0.18 7.49
N GLY A 30 -0.46 -1.02 8.07
CA GLY A 30 -1.63 -1.79 8.47
C GLY A 30 -2.30 -1.25 9.74
N SER A 31 -3.49 -1.75 10.06
CA SER A 31 -4.31 -1.27 11.18
C SER A 31 -4.65 -2.38 12.16
N ALA A 32 -4.60 -2.09 13.46
CA ALA A 32 -5.10 -2.97 14.53
C ALA A 32 -6.62 -3.24 14.44
N LYS A 33 -7.34 -2.56 13.55
CA LYS A 33 -8.77 -2.77 13.28
C LYS A 33 -9.03 -3.70 12.10
N PHE A 34 -8.00 -4.26 11.47
CA PHE A 34 -8.17 -5.27 10.42
C PHE A 34 -8.52 -6.63 11.03
N CYS A 35 -9.38 -7.39 10.35
CA CYS A 35 -9.45 -8.83 10.55
C CYS A 35 -8.25 -9.53 9.88
N ASN A 36 -8.09 -10.83 10.12
CA ASN A 36 -6.95 -11.59 9.60
C ASN A 36 -6.88 -11.58 8.06
N GLU A 37 -8.03 -11.67 7.39
CA GLU A 37 -8.14 -11.66 5.94
C GLU A 37 -7.75 -10.30 5.35
N GLN A 38 -8.17 -9.21 5.98
CA GLN A 38 -7.79 -7.85 5.59
C GLN A 38 -6.29 -7.63 5.76
N ALA A 39 -5.71 -8.09 6.88
CA ALA A 39 -4.28 -8.03 7.11
C ALA A 39 -3.50 -8.85 6.06
N TYR A 40 -4.02 -10.03 5.69
CA TYR A 40 -3.45 -10.85 4.62
C TYR A 40 -3.49 -10.15 3.26
N TYR A 41 -4.63 -9.57 2.86
CA TYR A 41 -4.74 -8.83 1.61
C TYR A 41 -3.81 -7.62 1.57
N PHE A 42 -3.69 -6.90 2.68
CA PHE A 42 -2.78 -5.75 2.78
C PHE A 42 -1.31 -6.16 2.63
N ARG A 43 -0.88 -7.22 3.33
CA ARG A 43 0.48 -7.78 3.20
C ARG A 43 0.75 -8.30 1.80
N LYS A 44 -0.25 -8.95 1.18
CA LYS A 44 -0.17 -9.46 -0.20
C LYS A 44 -0.07 -8.32 -1.20
N PHE A 45 -0.77 -7.20 -0.97
CA PHE A 45 -0.66 -6.00 -1.81
C PHE A 45 0.75 -5.40 -1.76
N ALA A 46 1.36 -5.27 -0.57
CA ALA A 46 2.75 -4.83 -0.44
C ALA A 46 3.72 -5.78 -1.17
N ALA A 47 3.50 -7.09 -1.10
CA ALA A 47 4.29 -8.07 -1.87
C ALA A 47 4.10 -7.91 -3.39
N PHE A 48 2.87 -7.69 -3.85
CA PHE A 48 2.57 -7.41 -5.27
C PHE A 48 3.20 -6.08 -5.73
N TRP A 49 3.25 -5.09 -4.83
CA TRP A 49 4.00 -3.85 -5.05
C TRP A 49 5.51 -4.10 -5.19
N GLY A 50 6.02 -5.25 -4.74
CA GLY A 50 7.43 -5.60 -4.83
C GLY A 50 8.28 -5.07 -3.69
N THR A 51 7.67 -4.78 -2.53
CA THR A 51 8.39 -4.33 -1.33
C THR A 51 8.06 -5.20 -0.11
N ASN A 52 8.97 -5.17 0.88
CA ASN A 52 8.72 -5.67 2.22
C ASN A 52 8.53 -4.54 3.25
N SER A 53 8.55 -3.27 2.82
CA SER A 53 8.27 -2.08 3.63
C SER A 53 6.79 -2.05 4.05
N ASN A 54 6.48 -2.78 5.11
CA ASN A 54 5.15 -2.91 5.70
C ASN A 54 5.25 -2.91 7.22
N ASP A 55 4.34 -2.18 7.87
CA ASP A 55 4.29 -2.09 9.32
C ASP A 55 2.85 -2.19 9.86
N HIS A 56 2.72 -2.34 11.17
CA HIS A 56 1.45 -2.48 11.87
C HIS A 56 1.47 -1.69 13.17
N VAL A 57 0.31 -1.19 13.60
CA VAL A 57 0.13 -0.44 14.87
C VAL A 57 0.72 -1.16 16.09
N ALA A 58 0.85 -2.49 16.05
CA ALA A 58 1.47 -3.27 17.14
C ALA A 58 2.97 -3.00 17.34
N ARG A 59 3.63 -2.25 16.44
CA ARG A 59 5.05 -1.85 16.54
C ARG A 59 5.25 -0.35 16.80
N ILE A 60 4.17 0.43 16.91
CA ILE A 60 4.16 1.86 17.24
C ILE A 60 3.67 2.01 18.67
#